data_AF-A0A0R2WCZ6-F1
#
_entry.id   AF-A0A0R2WCZ6-F1
#
_cell.length_a   1.000
_cell.length_b   1.000
_cell.length_c   1.000
_cell.angle_alpha   90.00
_cell.angle_beta   90.00
_cell.angle_gamma   90.00
#
_symmetry.space_group_name_H-M   'P 1'
#
loop_
_entity.id
_entity.type
_entity.pdbx_description
1 polymer ?
#
loop_
_entity_poly.entity_id
_entity_poly.type
_entity_poly.pdbx_seq_one_letter_code
_entity_poly.pdbx_strand_id
1 'polypeptide(L)'
;MSVETIFNRRVCQAWVSLISEVPHNEECQRVQIANNERIRSNLMHELKHFLPEGEAEKVARHLGVHIDGIWVRAGLLPDPVQADVAVSEMEFAISKMLPFDEISAAKHQDARKKIETIADIALGSKAFKDKSMQE
;
A
#
# COMPACT_ATOMS: atom_id res chain seq x y z
N MET A 1 -13.60 14.00 20.49
CA MET A 1 -13.39 12.64 19.97
C MET A 1 -12.12 12.64 19.14
N SER A 2 -11.05 12.00 19.62
CA SER A 2 -9.88 11.72 18.80
C SER A 2 -10.30 10.79 17.66
N VAL A 3 -10.05 11.18 16.41
CA VAL A 3 -10.08 10.23 15.30
C VAL A 3 -8.87 9.32 15.51
N GLU A 4 -9.10 8.12 16.03
CA GLU A 4 -8.10 7.04 16.08
C GLU A 4 -7.60 6.78 14.65
N THR A 5 -6.30 6.53 14.50
CA THR A 5 -5.76 6.23 13.18
C THR A 5 -6.35 4.89 12.70
N ILE A 6 -6.64 4.76 11.41
CA ILE A 6 -7.11 3.48 10.85
C ILE A 6 -6.00 2.40 10.82
N PHE A 7 -4.75 2.79 11.07
CA PHE A 7 -3.57 1.91 11.12
C PHE A 7 -3.21 1.60 12.57
N ASN A 8 -4.14 0.95 13.27
CA ASN A 8 -3.93 0.51 14.65
C ASN A 8 -4.04 -1.01 14.75
N ARG A 9 -3.54 -1.56 15.86
CA ARG A 9 -3.50 -3.00 16.12
C ARG A 9 -4.87 -3.68 15.96
N ARG A 10 -5.95 -3.05 16.43
CA ARG A 10 -7.30 -3.63 16.37
C ARG A 10 -7.78 -3.77 14.94
N VAL A 11 -7.56 -2.74 14.12
CA VAL A 11 -7.93 -2.77 12.69
C VAL A 11 -7.10 -3.82 11.95
N CYS A 12 -5.79 -3.89 12.20
CA CYS A 12 -4.94 -4.94 11.62
C CYS A 12 -5.43 -6.35 11.99
N GLN A 13 -5.76 -6.58 13.27
CA GLN A 13 -6.30 -7.87 13.73
C GLN A 13 -7.64 -8.20 13.07
N ALA A 14 -8.54 -7.22 12.93
CA ALA A 14 -9.81 -7.40 12.25
C ALA A 14 -9.62 -7.81 10.78
N TRP A 15 -8.64 -7.21 10.08
CA TRP A 15 -8.28 -7.63 8.73
C TRP A 15 -7.73 -9.06 8.68
N VAL A 16 -6.85 -9.45 9.60
CA VAL A 16 -6.34 -10.84 9.68
C VAL A 16 -7.47 -11.84 9.92
N SER A 17 -8.40 -11.53 10.83
CA SER A 17 -9.57 -12.39 11.09
C SER A 17 -10.51 -12.45 9.89
N LEU A 18 -10.72 -11.34 9.18
CA LEU A 18 -11.52 -11.32 7.97
C LEU A 18 -10.94 -12.26 6.91
N ILE A 19 -9.64 -12.13 6.59
CA ILE A 19 -9.01 -12.93 5.53
C ILE A 19 -8.96 -14.42 5.87
N SER A 20 -8.86 -14.80 7.15
CA SER A 20 -8.92 -16.21 7.56
C SER A 20 -10.30 -16.84 7.36
N GLU A 21 -11.37 -16.03 7.38
CA GLU A 21 -12.75 -16.48 7.17
C GLU A 21 -13.19 -16.46 5.70
N VAL A 22 -12.48 -15.73 4.82
CA VAL A 22 -12.79 -15.64 3.38
C VAL A 22 -13.01 -17.02 2.73
N PRO A 23 -12.22 -18.08 2.97
CA PRO A 23 -12.47 -19.37 2.33
C PRO A 23 -13.80 -20.04 2.72
N HIS A 24 -14.41 -19.64 3.84
CA HIS A 24 -15.54 -20.33 4.47
C HIS A 24 -16.82 -19.48 4.56
N ASN A 25 -16.73 -18.18 4.32
CA ASN A 25 -17.83 -17.24 4.55
C ASN A 25 -18.07 -16.32 3.33
N GLU A 26 -19.25 -16.43 2.72
CA GLU A 26 -19.63 -15.69 1.50
C GLU A 26 -19.62 -14.16 1.70
N GLU A 27 -20.03 -13.66 2.85
CA GLU A 27 -20.02 -12.21 3.13
C GLU A 27 -18.58 -11.69 3.26
N CYS A 28 -17.68 -12.47 3.87
CA CYS A 28 -16.26 -12.15 3.91
C CYS A 28 -15.63 -12.15 2.50
N GLN A 29 -16.02 -13.10 1.64
CA GLN A 29 -15.59 -13.13 0.23
C GLN A 29 -16.03 -11.87 -0.51
N ARG A 30 -17.27 -11.42 -0.33
CA ARG A 30 -17.78 -10.19 -0.96
C ARG A 30 -16.96 -8.96 -0.57
N VAL A 31 -16.60 -8.83 0.71
CA VAL A 31 -15.76 -7.74 1.20
C VAL A 31 -14.36 -7.82 0.59
N GLN A 32 -13.74 -9.01 0.57
CA GLN A 32 -12.40 -9.19 0.00
C GLN A 32 -12.39 -8.90 -1.51
N ILE A 33 -13.39 -9.35 -2.26
CA ILE A 33 -13.54 -9.08 -3.69
C ILE A 33 -13.67 -7.57 -3.93
N ALA A 34 -14.53 -6.88 -3.19
CA ALA A 34 -14.69 -5.44 -3.32
C ALA A 34 -13.38 -4.67 -3.00
N ASN A 35 -12.62 -5.13 -2.00
CA ASN A 35 -11.31 -4.55 -1.68
C ASN A 35 -10.30 -4.77 -2.82
N ASN A 36 -10.19 -6.00 -3.32
CA ASN A 36 -9.28 -6.34 -4.42
C ASN A 36 -9.62 -5.58 -5.71
N GLU A 37 -10.90 -5.45 -6.04
CA GLU A 37 -11.35 -4.66 -7.21
C GLU A 37 -11.06 -3.17 -7.05
N ARG A 38 -11.14 -2.63 -5.83
CA ARG A 38 -10.74 -1.23 -5.57
C ARG A 38 -9.24 -1.03 -5.77
N ILE A 39 -8.40 -1.93 -5.24
CA ILE A 39 -6.95 -1.87 -5.45
C ILE A 39 -6.63 -1.98 -6.94
N ARG A 40 -7.21 -2.97 -7.63
CA ARG A 40 -7.02 -3.19 -9.06
C ARG A 40 -7.43 -1.96 -9.88
N SER A 41 -8.62 -1.41 -9.65
CA SER A 41 -9.11 -0.25 -10.42
C SER A 41 -8.28 1.01 -10.18
N ASN A 42 -7.84 1.28 -8.95
CA ASN A 42 -6.92 2.37 -8.64
C ASN A 42 -5.57 2.21 -9.37
N LEU A 43 -4.98 1.01 -9.33
CA LEU A 43 -3.72 0.75 -10.03
C LEU A 43 -3.88 0.86 -11.55
N MET A 44 -4.94 0.29 -12.11
CA MET A 44 -5.25 0.39 -13.54
C MET A 44 -5.42 1.84 -14.00
N HIS A 45 -6.03 2.69 -13.16
CA HIS A 45 -6.22 4.09 -13.47
C HIS A 45 -4.88 4.81 -13.75
N GLU A 46 -3.84 4.50 -12.99
CA GLU A 46 -2.52 5.08 -13.15
C GLU A 46 -1.68 4.34 -14.21
N LEU A 47 -1.67 3.00 -14.17
CA LEU A 47 -0.81 2.17 -15.04
C LEU A 47 -1.14 2.31 -16.53
N LYS A 48 -2.38 2.64 -16.89
CA LYS A 48 -2.77 2.89 -18.29
C LYS A 48 -1.98 4.03 -18.96
N HIS A 49 -1.36 4.91 -18.17
CA HIS A 49 -0.53 6.00 -18.68
C HIS A 49 0.88 5.54 -19.06
N PHE A 50 1.28 4.33 -18.67
CA PHE A 50 2.62 3.78 -18.85
C PHE A 50 2.64 2.51 -19.70
N LEU A 51 1.54 1.75 -19.71
CA LEU A 51 1.47 0.42 -20.30
C LEU A 51 0.20 0.25 -21.15
N PRO A 52 0.24 -0.58 -22.20
CA PRO A 52 -0.97 -1.09 -22.85
C PRO A 52 -1.88 -1.81 -21.83
N GLU A 53 -3.19 -1.77 -22.06
CA GLU A 53 -4.20 -2.26 -21.10
C GLU A 53 -3.94 -3.69 -20.58
N GLY A 54 -3.64 -4.63 -21.48
CA GLY A 54 -3.39 -6.02 -21.08
C GLY A 54 -2.09 -6.23 -20.27
N GLU A 55 -1.11 -5.35 -20.42
CA GLU A 55 0.09 -5.35 -19.57
C GLU A 55 -0.18 -4.64 -18.25
N ALA A 56 -0.89 -3.51 -18.29
CA ALA A 56 -1.32 -2.79 -17.10
C ALA A 56 -2.11 -3.69 -16.15
N GLU A 57 -3.00 -4.56 -16.66
CA GLU A 57 -3.76 -5.50 -15.83
C GLU A 57 -2.87 -6.54 -15.14
N LYS A 58 -1.88 -7.07 -15.85
CA LYS A 58 -0.91 -8.01 -15.27
C LYS A 58 -0.09 -7.33 -14.18
N VAL A 59 0.41 -6.12 -14.44
CA VAL A 59 1.18 -5.34 -13.48
C VAL A 59 0.33 -4.95 -12.27
N ALA A 60 -0.91 -4.49 -12.46
CA ALA A 60 -1.84 -4.16 -11.38
C ALA A 60 -2.06 -5.35 -10.43
N ARG A 61 -2.27 -6.55 -10.98
CA ARG A 61 -2.41 -7.78 -10.19
C ARG A 61 -1.12 -8.11 -9.42
N HIS A 62 0.05 -7.98 -10.05
CA HIS A 62 1.33 -8.23 -9.38
C HIS A 62 1.61 -7.23 -8.25
N LEU A 63 1.36 -5.94 -8.48
CA LEU A 63 1.52 -4.92 -7.46
C LEU A 63 0.53 -5.13 -6.30
N GLY A 64 -0.71 -5.56 -6.58
CA GLY A 64 -1.68 -5.93 -5.54
C GLY A 64 -1.15 -7.04 -4.61
N VAL A 65 -0.64 -8.14 -5.19
CA VAL A 65 -0.01 -9.23 -4.42
C VAL A 65 1.21 -8.73 -3.62
N HIS A 66 1.98 -7.79 -4.19
CA HIS A 66 3.13 -7.23 -3.50
C HIS A 66 2.74 -6.35 -2.30
N ILE A 67 1.67 -5.54 -2.43
CA ILE A 67 1.07 -4.78 -1.32
C ILE A 67 0.64 -5.73 -0.20
N ASP A 68 -0.11 -6.78 -0.54
CA ASP A 68 -0.55 -7.79 0.44
C ASP A 68 0.64 -8.44 1.14
N GLY A 69 1.67 -8.82 0.38
CA GLY A 69 2.89 -9.42 0.91
C GLY A 69 3.65 -8.50 1.87
N ILE A 70 3.79 -7.22 1.54
CA ILE A 70 4.41 -6.22 2.42
C ILE A 70 3.59 -6.10 3.72
N TRP A 71 2.27 -5.99 3.60
CA TRP A 71 1.37 -5.82 4.75
C TRP A 71 1.41 -7.03 5.69
N VAL A 72 1.33 -8.26 5.16
CA VAL A 72 1.41 -9.48 5.95
C VAL A 72 2.76 -9.58 6.65
N ARG A 73 3.87 -9.31 5.95
CA ARG A 73 5.21 -9.33 6.55
C ARG A 73 5.36 -8.30 7.66
N ALA A 74 4.81 -7.10 7.49
CA ALA A 74 4.79 -6.08 8.53
C ALA A 74 4.05 -6.52 9.80
N GLY A 75 3.03 -7.39 9.67
CA GLY A 75 2.31 -7.96 10.81
C GLY A 75 2.96 -9.21 11.43
N LEU A 76 3.90 -9.87 10.76
CA LEU A 76 4.56 -11.09 11.21
C LEU A 76 5.91 -10.86 11.89
N LEU A 77 6.59 -9.75 11.57
CA LEU A 77 7.90 -9.45 12.13
C LEU A 77 7.78 -8.89 13.56
N PRO A 78 8.67 -9.28 14.48
CA PRO A 78 8.70 -8.74 15.84
C PRO A 78 9.06 -7.25 15.84
N ASP A 79 9.86 -6.82 14.86
CA ASP A 79 10.17 -5.42 14.61
C ASP A 79 9.27 -4.87 13.49
N PRO A 80 8.70 -3.65 13.64
CA PRO A 80 7.87 -3.05 12.59
C PRO A 80 8.68 -2.88 11.29
N VAL A 81 8.09 -3.27 10.16
CA VAL A 81 8.63 -2.86 8.85
C VAL A 81 8.57 -1.35 8.78
N GLN A 82 9.73 -0.73 8.62
CA GLN A 82 9.81 0.72 8.47
C GLN A 82 9.16 1.14 7.14
N ALA A 83 8.39 2.23 7.19
CA ALA A 83 7.60 2.66 6.05
C ALA A 83 8.47 2.99 4.82
N ASP A 84 9.67 3.53 5.04
CA ASP A 84 10.65 3.82 3.99
C ASP A 84 11.12 2.55 3.25
N VAL A 85 11.32 1.44 3.96
CA VAL A 85 11.66 0.14 3.40
C VAL A 85 10.50 -0.39 2.56
N ALA A 86 9.28 -0.33 3.07
CA ALA A 86 8.08 -0.76 2.34
C ALA A 86 7.88 0.03 1.03
N VAL A 87 8.08 1.35 1.06
CA VAL A 87 8.00 2.18 -0.15
C VAL A 87 9.15 1.84 -1.11
N SER A 88 10.35 1.59 -0.61
CA SER A 88 11.51 1.22 -1.45
C SER A 88 11.32 -0.13 -2.16
N GLU A 89 10.74 -1.13 -1.48
CA GLU A 89 10.36 -2.41 -2.09
C GLU A 89 9.36 -2.22 -3.24
N MET A 90 8.35 -1.37 -3.02
CA MET A 90 7.35 -1.04 -4.04
C MET A 90 7.97 -0.32 -5.24
N GLU A 91 8.84 0.66 -4.99
CA GLU A 91 9.55 1.39 -6.05
C GLU A 91 10.46 0.48 -6.87
N PHE A 92 11.16 -0.44 -6.20
CA PHE A 92 11.95 -1.45 -6.89
C PHE A 92 11.06 -2.30 -7.81
N ALA A 93 9.93 -2.82 -7.33
CA ALA A 93 9.00 -3.59 -8.14
C ALA A 93 8.50 -2.78 -9.36
N ILE A 94 8.08 -1.54 -9.15
CA ILE A 94 7.60 -0.64 -10.21
C ILE A 94 8.70 -0.39 -11.26
N SER A 95 9.95 -0.14 -10.83
CA SER A 95 11.08 0.11 -11.74
C SER A 95 11.39 -1.07 -12.68
N LYS A 96 11.00 -2.30 -12.28
CA LYS A 96 11.18 -3.51 -13.08
C LYS A 96 9.98 -3.85 -13.95
N MET A 97 8.81 -3.30 -13.64
CA MET A 97 7.56 -3.59 -14.34
C MET A 97 7.14 -2.48 -15.32
N LEU A 98 7.68 -1.26 -15.17
CA LEU A 98 7.39 -0.12 -16.05
C LEU A 98 8.58 0.22 -16.95
N PRO A 99 8.33 0.89 -18.10
CA PRO A 99 9.40 1.48 -18.90
C PRO A 99 10.24 2.46 -18.05
N PHE A 100 11.52 2.18 -17.92
CA PHE A 100 12.44 2.91 -17.04
C PHE A 100 13.62 3.46 -17.85
N ASP A 101 13.39 4.60 -18.52
CA ASP A 101 14.45 5.41 -19.12
C ASP A 101 14.95 6.50 -18.14
N GLU A 102 15.93 7.30 -18.54
CA GLU A 102 16.49 8.37 -17.70
C GLU A 102 15.43 9.41 -17.27
N ILE A 103 14.44 9.68 -18.12
CA ILE A 103 13.36 10.64 -17.84
C ILE A 103 12.41 10.04 -16.80
N SER A 104 12.01 8.78 -16.96
CA SER A 104 11.22 8.03 -15.99
C SER A 104 11.94 7.97 -14.65
N ALA A 105 13.25 7.66 -14.64
CA ALA A 105 14.06 7.61 -13.42
C ALA A 105 14.04 8.94 -12.65
N ALA A 106 14.22 10.07 -13.34
CA ALA A 106 14.12 11.40 -12.74
C ALA A 106 12.71 11.67 -12.17
N LYS A 107 11.66 11.33 -12.92
CA LYS A 107 10.26 11.47 -12.46
C LYS A 107 9.97 10.62 -11.23
N HIS A 108 10.48 9.40 -11.16
CA HIS A 108 10.34 8.53 -9.99
C HIS A 108 11.03 9.14 -8.76
N GLN A 109 12.24 9.68 -8.91
CA GLN A 109 12.94 10.37 -7.81
C GLN A 109 12.17 11.61 -7.32
N ASP A 110 11.57 12.38 -8.22
CA ASP A 110 10.79 13.55 -7.83
C ASP A 110 9.45 13.16 -7.19
N ALA A 111 8.82 12.08 -7.65
CA ALA A 111 7.64 11.51 -7.00
C ALA A 111 7.96 11.04 -5.57
N ARG A 112 9.09 10.37 -5.35
CA ARG A 112 9.58 9.98 -4.01
C ARG A 112 9.68 11.19 -3.08
N LYS A 113 10.43 12.22 -3.49
CA LYS A 113 10.60 13.45 -2.69
C LYS A 113 9.26 14.09 -2.33
N LYS A 114 8.31 14.10 -3.28
CA LYS A 114 6.98 14.65 -3.05
C LYS A 114 6.20 13.83 -2.02
N ILE A 115 6.23 12.49 -2.12
CA ILE A 115 5.58 11.59 -1.16
C ILE A 115 6.17 11.77 0.23
N GLU A 116 7.50 11.82 0.35
CA GLU A 116 8.20 12.05 1.62
C GLU A 116 7.83 13.41 2.23
N THR A 117 7.82 14.47 1.42
CA THR A 117 7.40 15.81 1.86
C THR A 117 5.96 15.81 2.38
N ILE A 118 5.04 15.14 1.68
CA ILE A 118 3.64 15.03 2.11
C ILE A 118 3.55 14.22 3.41
N ALA A 119 4.29 13.12 3.52
CA ALA A 119 4.34 12.29 4.71
C ALA A 119 4.87 13.08 5.92
N ASP A 120 5.92 13.86 5.75
CA ASP A 120 6.48 14.73 6.80
C ASP A 120 5.46 15.77 7.28
N ILE A 121 4.70 16.38 6.36
CA ILE A 121 3.67 17.35 6.73
C ILE A 121 2.50 16.65 7.46
N ALA A 122 2.02 15.52 6.93
CA ALA A 122 0.85 14.83 7.44
C ALA A 122 1.12 14.09 8.77
N LEU A 123 2.23 13.36 8.84
CA LEU A 123 2.62 12.49 9.96
C LEU A 123 3.60 13.16 10.91
N GLY A 124 4.36 14.16 10.45
CA GLY A 124 5.32 14.89 11.28
C GLY A 124 4.71 16.03 12.11
N SER A 125 3.43 16.36 11.89
CA SER A 125 2.73 17.38 12.68
C SER A 125 2.71 17.03 14.17
N LYS A 126 2.88 18.05 15.03
CA LYS A 126 2.90 17.89 16.50
C LYS A 126 1.67 17.12 17.02
N ALA A 127 0.52 17.36 16.39
CA ALA A 127 -0.75 16.70 16.70
C ALA A 127 -0.80 15.20 16.39
N PHE A 128 0.03 14.69 15.47
CA PHE A 128 0.14 13.26 15.18
C PHE A 128 1.14 12.59 16.14
N LYS A 129 2.32 13.21 16.36
CA LYS A 129 3.35 12.70 17.28
C LYS A 129 2.85 12.58 18.73
N ASP A 130 2.16 13.60 19.24
CA ASP A 130 1.63 13.61 20.60
C ASP A 130 0.54 12.52 20.82
N LYS A 131 -0.14 12.07 19.76
CA LYS A 131 -1.14 11.00 19.81
C LYS A 131 -0.50 9.61 19.74
N SER A 132 0.51 9.42 18.90
CA SER A 132 1.22 8.13 18.77
C SER A 132 1.99 7.71 20.03
N MET A 133 2.34 8.66 20.90
CA MET A 133 3.02 8.41 22.18
C MET A 133 2.08 8.08 23.35
N GLN A 134 0.76 8.06 23.13
CA GLN A 134 -0.25 7.76 24.16
C GLN A 134 -0.83 6.33 24.05
N GLU A 135 -0.38 5.54 23.07
CA GLU A 135 -0.74 4.12 22.87
C GLU A 135 0.42 3.18 23.27
#